data_AF-A0AAW2B839-F1
#
_entry.id   AF-A0AAW2B839-F1
#
_cell.length_a   1.000
_cell.length_b   1.000
_cell.length_c   1.000
_cell.angle_alpha   90.00
_cell.angle_beta   90.00
_cell.angle_gamma   90.00
#
_symmetry.space_group_name_H-M   'P 1'
#
loop_
_entity.id
_entity.type
_entity.pdbx_description
1 polymer ?
#
loop_
_entity_poly.entity_id
_entity_poly.type
_entity_poly.pdbx_seq_one_letter_code
_entity_poly.pdbx_strand_id
1 'polypeptide(L)'
;MSSTQTQSADSDPPKFQRLFKFHDPEVVAVMAILLGLFQLLLTVPTYSISIDMKYMFVCPLCIGSVSVLAGSFGMASERTPRRALLKYCLISGIAGLVGTLIGLVLYGYATSNSPVLPPCPHESYFGCPEKVFQGFYKAISGQLLFYDIAALVLHCFLTFSAFKGLRIH
;
A
#
# COMPACT_ATOMS: atom_id res chain seq x y z
N MET A 1 0.06 11.33 -60.58
CA MET A 1 1.18 11.37 -59.60
C MET A 1 0.64 12.07 -58.37
N SER A 2 0.16 11.32 -57.37
CA SER A 2 0.81 11.06 -56.08
C SER A 2 0.92 12.35 -55.24
N SER A 3 0.41 12.50 -54.02
CA SER A 3 0.30 11.49 -52.96
C SER A 3 -0.86 11.77 -51.98
N THR A 4 -1.45 10.67 -51.55
CA THR A 4 -2.36 10.50 -50.42
C THR A 4 -1.71 10.96 -49.13
N GLN A 5 -2.30 11.93 -48.43
CA GLN A 5 -1.93 12.24 -47.04
C GLN A 5 -2.87 11.46 -46.12
N THR A 6 -2.49 10.23 -45.82
CA THR A 6 -3.03 9.42 -44.72
C THR A 6 -2.86 10.18 -43.41
N GLN A 7 -3.95 10.72 -42.88
CA GLN A 7 -4.04 11.12 -41.48
C GLN A 7 -3.90 9.86 -40.63
N SER A 8 -2.71 9.68 -40.08
CA SER A 8 -2.39 8.67 -39.08
C SER A 8 -3.32 8.84 -37.89
N ALA A 9 -3.90 7.73 -37.44
CA ALA A 9 -4.66 7.61 -36.20
C ALA A 9 -4.01 8.45 -35.09
N ASP A 10 -4.73 9.49 -34.68
CA ASP A 10 -4.45 10.29 -33.51
C ASP A 10 -4.47 9.35 -32.32
N SER A 11 -3.29 8.88 -31.92
CA SER A 11 -3.12 8.04 -30.76
C SER A 11 -3.34 8.94 -29.55
N ASP A 12 -4.57 8.88 -29.03
CA ASP A 12 -4.93 9.43 -27.72
C ASP A 12 -3.76 9.23 -26.75
N PRO A 13 -3.43 10.20 -25.90
CA PRO A 13 -2.28 10.07 -25.04
C PRO A 13 -2.53 8.96 -23.99
N PRO A 14 -1.47 8.24 -23.52
CA PRO A 14 -1.58 7.09 -22.64
C PRO A 14 -2.19 7.47 -21.29
N LYS A 15 -3.51 7.30 -21.17
CA LYS A 15 -4.29 7.53 -19.95
C LYS A 15 -4.49 6.23 -19.18
N PHE A 16 -4.76 6.35 -17.89
CA PHE A 16 -5.17 5.21 -17.09
C PHE A 16 -6.47 4.67 -17.64
N GLN A 17 -6.50 3.38 -17.98
CA GLN A 17 -7.70 2.83 -18.59
C GLN A 17 -8.75 2.58 -17.50
N ARG A 18 -9.92 3.19 -17.65
CA ARG A 18 -11.08 2.96 -16.78
C ARG A 18 -11.45 1.46 -16.85
N LEU A 19 -11.08 0.70 -15.83
CA LEU A 19 -11.26 -0.76 -15.82
C LEU A 19 -12.72 -1.18 -15.66
N PHE A 20 -13.53 -0.36 -14.98
CA PHE A 20 -14.96 -0.58 -14.79
C PHE A 20 -15.70 0.76 -14.88
N LYS A 21 -16.99 0.71 -15.25
CA LYS A 21 -17.89 1.88 -15.32
C LYS A 21 -18.00 2.67 -13.99
N PHE A 22 -17.65 2.04 -12.87
CA PHE A 22 -17.63 2.61 -11.51
C PHE A 22 -16.23 2.97 -10.98
N HIS A 23 -15.17 2.80 -11.78
CA HIS A 23 -13.78 2.90 -11.30
C HIS A 23 -13.14 4.19 -11.79
N ASP A 24 -13.19 5.24 -10.98
CA ASP A 24 -12.45 6.47 -11.26
C ASP A 24 -11.01 6.33 -10.76
N PRO A 25 -10.02 6.31 -11.68
CA PRO A 25 -8.62 6.08 -11.34
C PRO A 25 -8.07 7.15 -10.39
N GLU A 26 -8.61 8.38 -10.44
CA GLU A 26 -8.29 9.44 -9.48
C GLU A 26 -8.70 9.09 -8.05
N VAL A 27 -9.90 8.55 -7.85
CA VAL A 27 -10.40 8.16 -6.52
C VAL A 27 -9.52 7.04 -5.95
N VAL A 28 -9.18 6.06 -6.77
CA VAL A 28 -8.33 4.93 -6.38
C VAL A 28 -6.93 5.40 -6.01
N ALA A 29 -6.37 6.33 -6.78
CA ALA A 29 -5.09 6.96 -6.49
C ALA A 29 -5.12 7.72 -5.15
N VAL A 30 -6.18 8.50 -4.88
CA VAL A 30 -6.36 9.20 -3.61
C VAL A 30 -6.51 8.23 -2.45
N MET A 31 -7.29 7.16 -2.61
CA MET A 31 -7.46 6.12 -1.59
C MET A 31 -6.13 5.42 -1.28
N ALA A 32 -5.29 5.16 -2.29
CA ALA A 32 -3.96 4.59 -2.10
C ALA A 32 -3.02 5.53 -1.34
N ILE A 33 -3.07 6.84 -1.63
CA ILE A 33 -2.29 7.85 -0.89
C ILE A 33 -2.73 7.91 0.57
N LEU A 34 -4.03 8.04 0.83
CA LEU A 34 -4.57 8.13 2.19
C LEU A 34 -4.24 6.87 2.99
N LEU A 35 -4.46 5.68 2.40
CA LEU A 35 -4.15 4.42 3.04
C LEU A 35 -2.65 4.30 3.36
N GLY A 36 -1.78 4.70 2.42
CA GLY A 36 -0.34 4.72 2.64
C GLY A 36 0.07 5.66 3.78
N LEU A 37 -0.53 6.85 3.87
CA LEU A 37 -0.32 7.78 4.97
C LEU A 37 -0.78 7.20 6.31
N PHE A 38 -1.92 6.50 6.35
CA PHE A 38 -2.38 5.80 7.56
C PHE A 38 -1.40 4.70 7.99
N GLN A 39 -0.83 3.95 7.06
CA GLN A 39 0.21 2.95 7.37
C GLN A 39 1.51 3.59 7.88
N LEU A 40 1.92 4.73 7.30
CA LEU A 40 3.05 5.51 7.83
C LEU A 40 2.76 6.02 9.25
N LEU A 41 1.55 6.50 9.53
CA LEU A 41 1.15 6.92 10.86
C LEU A 41 1.22 5.76 11.87
N LEU A 42 0.75 4.57 11.49
CA LEU A 42 0.82 3.36 12.32
C LEU A 42 2.24 2.82 12.51
N THR A 43 3.22 3.32 11.76
CA THR A 43 4.63 2.96 11.98
C THR A 43 5.10 3.45 13.35
N VAL A 44 4.66 4.64 13.77
CA VAL A 44 5.03 5.25 15.06
C VAL A 44 4.62 4.39 16.26
N PRO A 45 3.33 4.01 16.44
CA PRO A 45 2.96 3.14 17.55
C PRO A 45 3.58 1.74 17.42
N THR A 46 3.76 1.21 16.21
CA THR A 46 4.42 -0.09 16.01
C THR A 46 5.87 -0.08 16.49
N TYR A 47 6.60 1.00 16.22
CA TYR A 47 7.98 1.20 16.71
C TYR A 47 8.05 1.20 18.24
N SER A 48 7.08 1.81 18.91
CA SER A 48 7.04 1.87 20.38
C SER A 48 6.70 0.53 21.04
N ILE A 49 6.04 -0.39 20.34
CA ILE A 49 5.53 -1.65 20.91
C ILE A 49 6.42 -2.84 20.54
N SER A 50 7.21 -2.74 19.47
CA SER A 50 8.03 -3.85 18.98
C SER A 50 9.26 -4.13 19.85
N ILE A 51 9.06 -4.80 20.98
CA ILE A 51 10.14 -5.33 21.82
C ILE A 51 10.69 -6.65 21.22
N ASP A 52 9.81 -7.47 20.62
CA ASP A 52 10.14 -8.83 20.12
C ASP A 52 10.69 -8.86 18.68
N MET A 53 10.22 -7.97 17.80
CA MET A 53 10.60 -7.94 16.38
C MET A 53 11.06 -6.53 16.02
N LYS A 54 12.35 -6.22 16.25
CA LYS A 54 12.98 -4.90 16.02
C LYS A 54 12.73 -4.29 14.64
N TYR A 55 12.25 -5.06 13.66
CA TYR A 55 12.02 -4.62 12.28
C TYR A 55 10.54 -4.62 11.86
N MET A 56 9.60 -4.89 12.78
CA MET A 56 8.17 -4.95 12.45
C MET A 56 7.63 -3.59 11.96
N PHE A 57 8.22 -2.47 12.42
CA PHE A 57 7.88 -1.13 11.95
C PHE A 57 8.41 -0.83 10.52
N VAL A 58 9.37 -1.59 10.01
CA VAL A 58 9.92 -1.38 8.65
C VAL A 58 8.89 -1.74 7.59
N CYS A 59 8.09 -2.78 7.82
CA CYS A 59 7.04 -3.20 6.90
C CYS A 59 5.98 -2.12 6.63
N PRO A 60 5.30 -1.52 7.64
CA PRO A 60 4.33 -0.47 7.38
C PRO A 60 4.97 0.80 6.81
N LEU A 61 6.24 1.06 7.13
CA LEU A 61 7.00 2.17 6.54
C LEU A 61 7.23 1.97 5.03
N CYS A 62 7.74 0.80 4.63
CA CYS A 62 7.96 0.45 3.23
C CYS A 62 6.64 0.37 2.45
N ILE A 63 5.63 -0.33 2.97
CA ILE A 63 4.34 -0.50 2.29
C ILE A 63 3.62 0.84 2.18
N GLY A 64 3.63 1.65 3.24
CA GLY A 64 3.02 2.97 3.26
C GLY A 64 3.67 3.92 2.25
N SER A 65 5.00 4.00 2.24
CA SER A 65 5.74 4.85 1.28
C SER A 65 5.52 4.43 -0.17
N VAL A 66 5.58 3.13 -0.48
CA VAL A 66 5.31 2.62 -1.83
C VAL A 66 3.87 2.89 -2.25
N SER A 67 2.91 2.79 -1.34
CA SER A 67 1.49 3.08 -1.62
C SER A 67 1.26 4.56 -1.94
N VAL A 68 1.91 5.47 -1.19
CA VAL A 68 1.86 6.91 -1.49
C VAL A 68 2.48 7.21 -2.85
N LEU A 69 3.62 6.60 -3.17
CA LEU A 69 4.27 6.77 -4.48
C LEU A 69 3.40 6.24 -5.62
N ALA A 70 2.86 5.02 -5.48
CA ALA A 70 1.99 4.40 -6.48
C ALA A 70 0.74 5.25 -6.74
N GLY A 71 0.06 5.71 -5.69
CA GLY A 71 -1.10 6.60 -5.81
C GLY A 71 -0.73 7.95 -6.43
N SER A 72 0.40 8.53 -6.04
CA SER A 72 0.88 9.81 -6.62
C SER A 72 1.17 9.70 -8.11
N PHE A 73 1.82 8.61 -8.55
CA PHE A 73 2.06 8.36 -9.97
C PHE A 73 0.76 8.08 -10.73
N GLY A 74 -0.17 7.33 -10.13
CA GLY A 74 -1.52 7.13 -10.69
C GLY A 74 -2.22 8.46 -10.96
N MET A 75 -2.28 9.33 -9.95
CA MET A 75 -2.90 10.66 -10.07
C MET A 75 -2.18 11.56 -11.09
N ALA A 76 -0.84 11.53 -11.10
CA ALA A 76 -0.04 12.31 -12.04
C ALA A 76 -0.23 11.84 -13.49
N SER A 77 -0.40 10.54 -13.71
CA SER A 77 -0.61 9.96 -15.04
C SER A 77 -1.98 10.27 -15.64
N GLU A 78 -3.00 10.48 -14.81
CA GLU A 78 -4.32 10.99 -15.24
C GLU A 78 -4.23 12.43 -15.75
N ARG A 79 -3.54 13.31 -15.00
CA ARG A 79 -3.37 14.73 -15.36
C ARG A 79 -2.40 14.94 -16.53
N THR A 80 -1.33 14.15 -16.57
CA THR A 80 -0.27 14.26 -17.58
C THR A 80 0.08 12.87 -18.12
N PRO A 81 -0.64 12.37 -19.13
CA PRO A 81 -0.45 11.03 -19.67
C PRO A 81 0.94 10.87 -20.31
N ARG A 82 1.88 10.27 -19.58
CA ARG A 82 3.24 9.92 -20.03
C ARG A 82 3.51 8.45 -19.79
N ARG A 83 4.03 7.72 -20.80
CA ARG A 83 4.41 6.30 -20.66
C ARG A 83 5.39 6.05 -19.52
N ALA A 84 6.30 6.99 -19.26
CA ALA A 84 7.26 6.87 -18.15
C ALA A 84 6.55 6.81 -16.79
N LEU A 85 5.53 7.66 -16.56
CA LEU A 85 4.75 7.67 -15.32
C LEU A 85 3.97 6.36 -15.13
N LEU A 86 3.38 5.83 -16.20
CA LEU A 86 2.72 4.51 -16.17
C LEU A 86 3.69 3.37 -15.84
N LYS A 87 4.92 3.40 -16.38
CA LYS A 87 5.96 2.42 -16.01
C LYS A 87 6.33 2.51 -14.53
N TYR A 88 6.54 3.72 -14.01
CA TYR A 88 6.84 3.90 -12.58
C TYR A 88 5.66 3.50 -11.69
N CYS A 89 4.42 3.78 -12.10
CA CYS A 89 3.23 3.31 -11.42
C CYS A 89 3.12 1.78 -11.42
N LEU A 90 3.46 1.12 -12.53
CA LEU A 90 3.46 -0.33 -12.62
C LEU A 90 4.54 -0.96 -11.71
N ILE A 91 5.77 -0.43 -11.76
CA ILE A 91 6.88 -0.91 -10.93
C ILE A 91 6.57 -0.72 -9.44
N SER A 92 6.09 0.46 -9.05
CA SER A 92 5.69 0.74 -7.67
C SER A 92 4.49 -0.11 -7.23
N GLY A 93 3.51 -0.34 -8.10
CA GLY A 93 2.39 -1.24 -7.84
C GLY A 93 2.83 -2.70 -7.61
N ILE A 94 3.74 -3.23 -8.42
CA ILE A 94 4.30 -4.58 -8.24
C ILE A 94 5.10 -4.65 -6.93
N ALA A 95 5.95 -3.65 -6.66
CA ALA A 95 6.68 -3.58 -5.40
C ALA A 95 5.73 -3.53 -4.19
N GLY A 96 4.63 -2.78 -4.31
CA GLY A 96 3.57 -2.70 -3.32
C GLY A 96 2.85 -4.03 -3.11
N LEU A 97 2.56 -4.78 -4.17
CA LEU A 97 1.99 -6.12 -4.09
C LEU A 97 2.91 -7.09 -3.35
N VAL A 98 4.20 -7.10 -3.67
CA VAL A 98 5.16 -7.94 -2.96
C VAL A 98 5.23 -7.53 -1.48
N GLY A 99 5.28 -6.24 -1.20
CA GLY A 99 5.31 -5.71 0.17
C GLY A 99 4.08 -6.12 0.99
N THR A 100 2.88 -5.95 0.42
CA THR A 100 1.60 -6.33 1.07
C THR A 100 1.45 -7.84 1.23
N LEU A 101 2.00 -8.67 0.34
CA LEU A 101 2.01 -10.13 0.55
C LEU A 101 2.90 -10.53 1.74
N ILE A 102 4.07 -9.88 1.88
CA ILE A 102 4.96 -10.09 3.03
C ILE A 102 4.29 -9.59 4.31
N GLY A 103 3.68 -8.40 4.26
CA GLY A 103 2.93 -7.80 5.36
C GLY A 103 1.81 -8.71 5.86
N LEU A 104 1.03 -9.32 4.95
CA LEU A 104 -0.09 -10.18 5.29
C LEU A 104 0.34 -11.42 6.08
N VAL A 105 1.48 -12.03 5.71
CA VAL A 105 2.06 -13.14 6.47
C VAL A 105 2.53 -12.68 7.85
N LEU A 106 3.24 -11.56 7.92
CA LEU A 106 3.81 -11.04 9.17
C LEU A 106 2.73 -10.56 10.15
N TYR A 107 1.78 -9.76 9.69
CA TYR A 107 0.68 -9.26 10.52
C TYR A 107 -0.31 -10.37 10.86
N GLY A 108 -0.53 -11.34 9.96
CA GLY A 108 -1.32 -12.54 10.25
C GLY A 108 -0.69 -13.36 11.37
N TYR A 109 0.62 -13.56 11.32
CA TYR A 109 1.38 -14.21 12.40
C TYR A 109 1.32 -13.42 13.70
N ALA A 110 1.54 -12.09 13.65
CA ALA A 110 1.50 -11.21 14.81
C ALA A 110 0.11 -11.12 15.47
N THR A 111 -0.96 -11.21 14.68
CA THR A 111 -2.33 -11.19 15.23
C THR A 111 -2.70 -12.53 15.87
N SER A 112 -2.18 -13.64 15.33
CA SER A 112 -2.44 -14.99 15.81
C SER A 112 -1.65 -15.33 17.08
N ASN A 113 -0.44 -14.78 17.22
CA ASN A 113 0.42 -15.01 18.36
C ASN A 113 0.34 -13.86 19.36
N SER A 114 0.52 -14.17 20.64
CA SER A 114 0.64 -13.14 21.67
C SER A 114 2.14 -12.85 21.87
N PRO A 115 2.54 -11.57 22.00
CA PRO A 115 3.94 -11.23 22.23
C PRO A 115 4.43 -11.84 23.54
N VAL A 116 5.66 -12.34 23.58
CA VAL A 116 6.24 -12.89 24.81
C VAL A 116 6.75 -11.73 25.64
N LEU A 117 5.96 -11.29 26.61
CA LEU A 117 6.37 -10.20 27.49
C LEU A 117 7.35 -10.71 28.55
N PRO A 118 8.37 -9.92 28.92
CA PRO A 118 9.21 -10.24 30.07
C PRO A 118 8.35 -10.30 31.34
N PRO A 119 8.62 -11.24 32.26
CA PRO A 119 7.87 -11.38 33.49
C PRO A 119 7.97 -10.11 34.32
N CYS A 120 6.84 -9.64 34.83
CA CYS A 120 6.80 -8.41 35.62
C CYS A 120 7.62 -8.59 36.91
N PRO A 121 8.42 -7.61 37.33
CA PRO A 121 9.16 -7.70 38.58
C PRO A 121 8.19 -7.78 39.76
N HIS A 122 8.42 -8.77 40.64
CA HIS A 122 7.59 -9.12 41.80
C HIS A 122 7.31 -7.96 42.78
N GLU A 123 8.06 -6.86 42.68
CA GLU A 123 8.05 -5.68 43.56
C GLU A 123 7.26 -4.48 42.98
N SER A 124 6.52 -4.66 41.88
CA SER A 124 5.74 -3.58 41.28
C SER A 124 4.40 -3.36 42.00
N TYR A 125 4.37 -2.41 42.95
CA TYR A 125 3.15 -1.96 43.65
C TYR A 125 2.06 -1.41 42.72
N PHE A 126 2.44 -0.98 41.51
CA PHE A 126 1.53 -0.63 40.43
C PHE A 126 1.34 -1.86 39.52
N GLY A 127 0.14 -2.44 39.55
CA GLY A 127 -0.20 -3.67 38.83
C GLY A 127 0.30 -3.67 37.37
N CYS A 128 0.87 -4.79 36.96
CA CYS A 128 1.49 -4.93 35.65
C CYS A 128 0.43 -4.86 34.52
N PRO A 129 0.53 -3.92 33.56
CA PRO A 129 -0.46 -3.73 32.51
C PRO A 129 -0.31 -4.73 31.35
N GLU A 130 0.08 -5.98 31.63
CA GLU A 130 0.36 -7.01 30.62
C GLU A 130 -0.84 -7.25 29.70
N LYS A 131 -2.03 -7.43 30.28
CA LYS A 131 -3.28 -7.65 29.53
C LYS A 131 -3.66 -6.46 28.65
N VAL A 132 -3.40 -5.24 29.12
CA VAL A 132 -3.68 -4.01 28.38
C VAL A 132 -2.73 -3.89 27.19
N PHE A 133 -1.44 -4.17 27.41
CA PHE A 133 -0.42 -4.16 26.36
C PHE A 133 -0.67 -5.23 25.30
N GLN A 134 -1.00 -6.46 25.69
CA GLN A 134 -1.35 -7.53 24.76
C GLN A 134 -2.59 -7.18 23.93
N GLY A 135 -3.61 -6.57 24.55
CA GLY A 135 -4.79 -6.08 23.84
C GLY A 135 -4.46 -5.01 22.81
N PHE A 136 -3.62 -4.03 23.20
CA PHE A 136 -3.17 -2.96 22.30
C PHE A 136 -2.32 -3.48 21.13
N TYR A 137 -1.40 -4.41 21.39
CA TYR A 137 -0.59 -5.06 20.36
C TYR A 137 -1.46 -5.80 19.33
N LYS A 138 -2.45 -6.58 19.79
CA LYS A 138 -3.38 -7.29 18.91
C LYS A 138 -4.26 -6.33 18.10
N ALA A 139 -4.72 -5.25 18.72
CA ALA A 139 -5.52 -4.23 18.04
C ALA A 139 -4.74 -3.56 16.90
N ILE A 140 -3.50 -3.13 17.17
CA ILE A 140 -2.64 -2.51 16.15
C ILE A 140 -2.27 -3.51 15.06
N SER A 141 -1.89 -4.74 15.42
CA SER A 141 -1.56 -5.79 14.45
C SER A 141 -2.76 -6.14 13.56
N GLY A 142 -3.97 -6.23 14.14
CA GLY A 142 -5.20 -6.45 13.38
C GLY A 142 -5.56 -5.27 12.47
N GLN A 143 -5.34 -4.03 12.91
CA GLN A 143 -5.57 -2.85 12.09
C GLN A 143 -4.57 -2.75 10.93
N LEU A 144 -3.29 -3.08 11.18
CA LEU A 144 -2.27 -3.21 10.15
C LEU A 144 -2.66 -4.26 9.12
N LEU A 145 -3.11 -5.44 9.56
CA LEU A 145 -3.59 -6.51 8.67
C LEU A 145 -4.77 -6.04 7.80
N PHE A 146 -5.74 -5.35 8.38
CA PHE A 146 -6.89 -4.82 7.64
C PHE A 146 -6.46 -3.81 6.56
N TYR A 147 -5.60 -2.86 6.91
CA TYR A 147 -5.08 -1.89 5.94
C TYR A 147 -4.19 -2.54 4.88
N ASP A 148 -3.46 -3.59 5.23
CA ASP A 148 -2.62 -4.32 4.28
C ASP A 148 -3.47 -5.08 3.23
N ILE A 149 -4.59 -5.66 3.64
CA ILE A 149 -5.57 -6.25 2.71
C ILE A 149 -6.17 -5.19 1.78
N ALA A 150 -6.53 -4.02 2.33
CA ALA A 150 -7.03 -2.91 1.51
C ALA A 150 -5.94 -2.41 0.52
N ALA A 151 -4.68 -2.35 0.96
CA ALA A 151 -3.55 -1.94 0.13
C ALA A 151 -3.29 -2.95 -0.98
N LEU A 152 -3.36 -4.25 -0.70
CA LEU A 152 -3.25 -5.32 -1.68
C LEU A 152 -4.28 -5.13 -2.81
N VAL A 153 -5.55 -4.87 -2.45
CA VAL A 153 -6.63 -4.65 -3.41
C VAL A 153 -6.37 -3.40 -4.27
N LEU A 154 -5.95 -2.29 -3.65
CA LEU A 154 -5.63 -1.06 -4.37
C LEU A 154 -4.43 -1.22 -5.31
N HIS A 155 -3.36 -1.88 -4.86
CA HIS A 155 -2.19 -2.17 -5.69
C HIS A 155 -2.54 -3.09 -6.86
N CYS A 156 -3.43 -4.07 -6.68
CA CYS A 156 -3.96 -4.88 -7.77
C CYS A 156 -4.67 -4.01 -8.82
N PHE A 157 -5.55 -3.10 -8.39
CA PHE A 157 -6.26 -2.20 -9.30
C PHE A 157 -5.32 -1.26 -10.04
N LEU A 158 -4.38 -0.62 -9.34
CA LEU A 158 -3.41 0.30 -9.92
C LEU A 158 -2.50 -0.42 -10.93
N THR A 159 -1.98 -1.60 -10.55
CA THR A 159 -1.10 -2.41 -11.41
C THR A 159 -1.83 -2.88 -12.65
N PHE A 160 -3.07 -3.38 -12.51
CA PHE A 160 -3.85 -3.86 -13.65
C PHE A 160 -4.25 -2.72 -14.59
N SER A 161 -4.61 -1.55 -14.04
CA SER A 161 -4.92 -0.35 -14.83
C SER A 161 -3.71 0.16 -15.59
N ALA A 162 -2.56 0.25 -14.91
CA ALA A 162 -1.30 0.68 -15.52
C ALA A 162 -0.85 -0.31 -16.61
N PHE A 163 -0.96 -1.61 -16.36
CA PHE A 163 -0.62 -2.66 -17.34
C PHE A 163 -1.49 -2.58 -18.59
N LYS A 164 -2.82 -2.42 -18.44
CA LYS A 164 -3.71 -2.22 -19.60
C LYS A 164 -3.42 -0.92 -20.33
N GLY A 165 -3.22 0.18 -19.62
CA GLY A 165 -2.83 1.47 -20.22
C GLY A 165 -1.53 1.40 -21.02
N LEU A 166 -0.56 0.60 -20.56
CA LEU A 166 0.70 0.38 -21.28
C LEU A 166 0.58 -0.58 -22.48
N ARG A 167 -0.42 -1.47 -22.49
CA ARG A 167 -0.62 -2.45 -23.58
C ARG A 167 -1.38 -1.88 -24.77
N ILE A 168 -2.21 -0.87 -24.54
CA ILE A 168 -3.05 -0.25 -25.57
C ILE A 168 -2.28 0.80 -26.39
N HIS A 169 -1.10 1.24 -25.93
CA HIS A 169 -0.22 2.16 -26.65
C HIS A 169 1.20 1.62 -26.74
#